data_AF-A0A7X7J9X9-F1
#
_entry.id   AF-A0A7X7J9X9-F1
#
_cell.length_a   1.000
_cell.length_b   1.000
_cell.length_c   1.000
_cell.angle_alpha   90.00
_cell.angle_beta   90.00
_cell.angle_gamma   90.00
#
_symmetry.space_group_name_H-M   'P 1'
#
loop_
_entity.id
_entity.type
_entity.pdbx_description
1 polymer ?
#
loop_
_entity_poly.entity_id
_entity_poly.type
_entity_poly.pdbx_seq_one_letter_code
_entity_poly.pdbx_strand_id
1 'polypeptide(L)'
;GEVGTPKQDDKYAFLDLATQRLAELADGRRVVVGGDFNVAHREVDIKNWKGNLRKAGFLAPERAYLDDWFDRLGWVDLGRVHGGEGPGPYTWWSWRGKAFDNDAGWRIDYQLASPALATAGVRAEVDRAPSYAERWSDHAPLVVQYAL
;
A
#
# COMPACT_ATOMS: atom_id res chain seq x y z
N GLY A 1 12.51 -5.65 -2.26
CA GLY A 1 13.67 -4.84 -2.70
C GLY A 1 14.67 -4.71 -1.58
N GLU A 2 15.93 -4.49 -1.91
CA GLU A 2 17.01 -4.20 -0.96
C GLU A 2 17.99 -3.23 -1.64
N VAL A 3 18.21 -2.05 -1.04
CA VAL A 3 18.93 -0.94 -1.68
C VAL A 3 20.29 -1.38 -2.22
N GLY A 4 20.58 -1.05 -3.48
CA GLY A 4 21.87 -1.34 -4.11
C GLY A 4 22.09 -2.80 -4.47
N THR A 5 21.01 -3.59 -4.58
CA THR A 5 21.07 -5.00 -4.97
C THR A 5 20.25 -5.26 -6.24
N PRO A 6 20.51 -6.36 -6.98
CA PRO A 6 19.68 -6.75 -8.12
C PRO A 6 18.19 -6.90 -7.77
N LYS A 7 17.86 -7.27 -6.52
CA LYS A 7 16.45 -7.34 -6.07
C LYS A 7 15.75 -5.99 -6.05
N GLN A 8 16.48 -4.89 -5.93
CA GLN A 8 15.90 -3.55 -6.04
C GLN A 8 15.73 -3.17 -7.51
N ASP A 9 16.66 -3.55 -8.38
CA ASP A 9 16.54 -3.34 -9.82
C ASP A 9 15.35 -4.10 -10.39
N ASP A 10 15.18 -5.37 -10.00
CA ASP A 10 14.01 -6.19 -10.34
C ASP A 10 12.70 -5.56 -9.84
N LYS A 11 12.72 -4.96 -8.64
CA LYS A 11 11.56 -4.24 -8.11
C LYS A 11 11.20 -3.04 -8.98
N TYR A 12 12.18 -2.24 -9.40
CA TYR A 12 11.92 -1.11 -10.29
C TYR A 12 11.43 -1.56 -11.67
N ALA A 13 12.04 -2.60 -12.26
CA ALA A 13 11.57 -3.18 -13.51
C ALA A 13 10.11 -3.67 -13.40
N PHE A 14 9.74 -4.28 -12.27
CA PHE A 14 8.35 -4.67 -12.02
C PHE A 14 7.42 -3.45 -11.89
N LEU A 15 7.83 -2.41 -11.16
CA LEU A 15 7.03 -1.19 -11.00
C LEU A 15 6.82 -0.44 -12.33
N ASP A 16 7.81 -0.44 -13.22
CA ASP A 16 7.69 0.10 -14.58
C ASP A 16 6.63 -0.66 -15.39
N LEU A 17 6.67 -2.00 -15.38
CA LEU A 17 5.69 -2.84 -16.06
C LEU A 17 4.29 -2.70 -15.44
N ALA A 18 4.21 -2.61 -14.11
CA ALA A 18 2.97 -2.37 -13.39
C ALA A 18 2.35 -1.01 -13.80
N THR A 19 3.17 0.03 -13.94
CA THR A 19 2.73 1.37 -14.38
C THR A 19 2.12 1.32 -15.78
N GLN A 20 2.78 0.61 -16.72
CA GLN A 20 2.25 0.42 -18.08
C GLN A 20 0.90 -0.31 -18.03
N ARG A 21 0.81 -1.38 -17.25
CA ARG A 21 -0.43 -2.16 -17.12
C ARG A 21 -1.56 -1.36 -16.46
N LEU A 22 -1.25 -0.55 -15.46
CA LEU A 22 -2.21 0.35 -14.80
C LEU A 22 -2.72 1.42 -15.77
N ALA A 23 -1.89 1.93 -16.66
CA ALA A 23 -2.32 2.87 -17.69
C ALA A 23 -3.31 2.23 -18.68
N GLU A 24 -3.04 0.99 -19.12
CA GLU A 24 -3.97 0.25 -20.00
C GLU A 24 -5.32 -0.06 -19.33
N LEU A 25 -5.30 -0.36 -18.04
CA LEU A 25 -6.50 -0.75 -17.28
C LEU A 25 -7.37 0.44 -16.85
N ALA A 26 -6.81 1.65 -16.83
CA ALA A 26 -7.53 2.87 -16.45
C ALA A 26 -8.58 3.32 -17.48
N ASP A 27 -8.61 2.72 -18.68
CA ASP A 27 -9.50 3.11 -19.78
C ASP A 27 -10.97 2.67 -19.58
N GLY A 28 -11.67 3.36 -18.67
CA GLY A 28 -13.13 3.28 -18.49
C GLY A 28 -13.67 1.97 -17.88
N ARG A 29 -12.80 0.98 -17.62
CA ARG A 29 -13.17 -0.30 -16.99
C ARG A 29 -13.32 -0.15 -15.48
N ARG A 30 -14.18 -0.96 -14.87
CA ARG A 30 -14.24 -1.14 -13.41
C ARG A 30 -13.20 -2.17 -12.98
N VAL A 31 -12.12 -1.72 -12.35
CA VAL A 31 -10.97 -2.57 -12.01
C VAL A 31 -10.55 -2.32 -10.56
N VAL A 32 -10.21 -3.40 -9.86
CA VAL A 32 -9.47 -3.37 -8.59
C VAL A 32 -8.09 -3.95 -8.83
N VAL A 33 -7.06 -3.26 -8.36
CA VAL A 33 -5.69 -3.78 -8.26
C VAL A 33 -5.35 -3.86 -6.78
N GLY A 34 -5.33 -5.08 -6.25
CA GLY A 34 -5.09 -5.34 -4.83
C GLY A 34 -3.81 -6.13 -4.60
N GLY A 35 -3.14 -5.85 -3.47
CA GLY A 35 -2.03 -6.67 -2.99
C GLY A 35 -1.00 -5.89 -2.17
N ASP A 36 0.05 -6.61 -1.76
CA ASP A 36 1.24 -6.06 -1.12
C ASP A 36 2.16 -5.43 -2.17
N PHE A 37 2.21 -4.10 -2.20
CA PHE A 37 3.06 -3.36 -3.14
C PHE A 37 4.48 -3.17 -2.61
N ASN A 38 4.74 -3.54 -1.34
CA ASN A 38 6.02 -3.33 -0.67
C ASN A 38 6.49 -1.87 -0.71
N VAL A 39 5.58 -0.88 -0.75
CA VAL A 39 5.89 0.56 -0.73
C VAL A 39 4.89 1.29 0.16
N ALA A 40 5.37 2.01 1.17
CA ALA A 40 4.57 2.97 1.92
C ALA A 40 4.61 4.33 1.20
N HIS A 41 3.44 4.93 0.96
CA HIS A 41 3.34 6.14 0.13
C HIS A 41 3.82 7.42 0.83
N ARG A 42 3.22 7.76 1.97
CA ARG A 42 3.45 9.01 2.71
C ARG A 42 4.04 8.73 4.09
N GLU A 43 4.51 9.77 4.77
CA GLU A 43 5.05 9.65 6.13
C GLU A 43 4.04 9.06 7.12
N VAL A 44 2.75 9.32 6.93
CA VAL A 44 1.65 8.75 7.73
C VAL A 44 1.45 7.25 7.52
N ASP A 45 2.02 6.68 6.46
CA ASP A 45 1.91 5.26 6.09
C ASP A 45 2.95 4.37 6.75
N ILE A 46 3.86 4.94 7.54
CA ILE A 46 4.90 4.20 8.24
C ILE A 46 5.26 4.89 9.55
N LYS A 47 5.19 4.16 10.67
CA LYS A 47 5.43 4.75 12.00
C LYS A 47 6.81 5.38 12.15
N ASN A 48 7.86 4.71 11.69
CA ASN A 48 9.24 5.20 11.77
C ASN A 48 9.74 5.72 10.41
N TRP A 49 9.01 6.65 9.79
CA TRP A 49 9.34 7.17 8.46
C TRP A 49 10.76 7.77 8.38
N LYS A 50 11.20 8.53 9.39
CA LYS A 50 12.52 9.19 9.43
C LYS A 50 13.67 8.19 9.28
N GLY A 51 13.57 7.06 9.98
CA GLY A 51 14.59 6.00 9.93
C GLY A 51 14.59 5.20 8.61
N ASN A 52 13.55 5.32 7.80
CA ASN A 52 13.34 4.50 6.60
C ASN A 52 13.46 5.25 5.28
N LEU A 53 13.75 6.56 5.29
CA LEU A 53 13.95 7.36 4.07
C LEU A 53 15.00 6.80 3.09
N ARG A 54 15.93 5.96 3.57
CA ARG A 54 16.98 5.30 2.79
C ARG A 54 16.84 3.77 2.78
N LYS A 55 15.65 3.25 3.05
CA LYS A 55 15.34 1.82 3.09
C LYS A 55 14.32 1.48 2.03
N ALA A 56 14.50 0.33 1.38
CA ALA A 56 13.54 -0.21 0.43
C ALA A 56 12.15 -0.31 1.08
N GLY A 57 11.14 0.05 0.31
CA GLY A 57 9.77 0.26 0.75
C GLY A 57 9.41 1.69 1.14
N PHE A 58 10.39 2.59 1.29
CA PHE A 58 10.13 4.01 1.55
C PHE A 58 11.13 4.94 0.86
N LEU A 59 11.83 4.45 -0.18
CA LEU A 59 12.73 5.29 -0.97
C LEU A 59 11.93 6.31 -1.78
N ALA A 60 12.49 7.50 -1.97
CA ALA A 60 11.83 8.53 -2.78
C ALA A 60 11.45 8.05 -4.20
N PRO A 61 12.30 7.30 -4.95
CA PRO A 61 11.89 6.75 -6.26
C PRO A 61 10.76 5.73 -6.18
N GLU A 62 10.65 4.93 -5.11
CA GLU A 62 9.55 3.97 -4.96
C GLU A 62 8.22 4.69 -4.73
N ARG A 63 8.23 5.74 -3.91
CA ARG A 63 7.03 6.55 -3.61
C ARG A 63 6.54 7.31 -4.83
N ALA A 64 7.46 7.74 -5.70
CA ALA A 64 7.13 8.43 -6.94
C ALA A 64 6.26 7.59 -7.89
N TYR A 65 6.33 6.24 -7.84
CA TYR A 65 5.39 5.40 -8.59
C TYR A 65 3.96 5.52 -8.08
N LEU A 66 3.76 5.61 -6.76
CA LEU A 66 2.43 5.80 -6.18
C LEU A 66 1.91 7.20 -6.48
N ASP A 67 2.76 8.24 -6.38
CA ASP A 67 2.41 9.59 -6.84
C ASP A 67 1.93 9.57 -8.30
N ASP A 68 2.69 8.90 -9.18
CA ASP A 68 2.35 8.78 -10.60
C ASP A 68 1.01 8.04 -10.84
N TRP A 69 0.78 6.94 -10.13
CA TRP A 69 -0.46 6.17 -10.28
C TRP A 69 -1.67 6.96 -9.80
N PHE A 70 -1.54 7.78 -8.76
CA PHE A 70 -2.65 8.55 -8.20
C PHE A 70 -2.88 9.86 -8.96
N ASP A 71 -1.82 10.64 -9.17
CA ASP A 71 -1.94 12.00 -9.71
C ASP A 71 -2.05 12.00 -11.25
N ARG A 72 -1.27 11.14 -11.94
CA ARG A 72 -1.26 11.11 -13.40
C ARG A 72 -2.23 10.07 -13.97
N LEU A 73 -2.27 8.87 -13.42
CA LEU A 73 -3.13 7.79 -13.92
C LEU A 73 -4.54 7.78 -13.29
N GLY A 74 -4.76 8.51 -12.20
CA GLY A 74 -6.07 8.66 -11.57
C GLY A 74 -6.55 7.45 -10.77
N TRP A 75 -5.67 6.51 -10.41
CA TRP A 75 -6.04 5.40 -9.53
C TRP A 75 -6.36 5.91 -8.14
N VAL A 76 -7.38 5.31 -7.52
CA VAL A 76 -7.87 5.74 -6.20
C VAL A 76 -7.49 4.72 -5.13
N ASP A 77 -6.72 5.15 -4.14
CA ASP A 77 -6.37 4.37 -2.96
C ASP A 77 -7.54 4.33 -1.97
N LEU A 78 -8.36 3.26 -2.04
CA LEU A 78 -9.56 3.14 -1.20
C LEU A 78 -9.23 2.98 0.29
N GLY A 79 -8.07 2.39 0.60
CA GLY A 79 -7.59 2.29 1.98
C GLY A 79 -7.36 3.67 2.60
N ARG A 80 -6.81 4.61 1.82
CA ARG A 80 -6.65 6.00 2.27
C ARG A 80 -7.97 6.77 2.28
N VAL A 81 -8.77 6.68 1.21
CA VAL A 81 -10.06 7.38 1.09
C VAL A 81 -10.97 7.09 2.29
N HIS A 82 -11.08 5.84 2.72
CA HIS A 82 -11.96 5.45 3.83
C HIS A 82 -11.24 5.30 5.19
N GLY A 83 -9.91 5.20 5.20
CA GLY A 83 -9.10 5.07 6.42
C GLY A 83 -8.70 6.39 7.09
N GLY A 84 -9.07 7.54 6.52
CA GLY A 84 -8.75 8.88 7.04
C GLY A 84 -7.35 9.37 6.65
N GLU A 85 -6.83 10.46 7.21
CA GLU A 85 -5.49 10.99 6.86
C GLU A 85 -4.32 10.30 7.58
N GLY A 86 -4.61 9.43 8.55
CA GLY A 86 -3.63 8.68 9.32
C GLY A 86 -3.28 9.29 10.68
N PRO A 87 -2.24 8.77 11.38
CA PRO A 87 -1.33 7.71 10.91
C PRO A 87 -2.02 6.36 10.66
N GLY A 88 -1.50 5.59 9.70
CA GLY A 88 -2.10 4.32 9.28
C GLY A 88 -3.45 4.49 8.55
N PRO A 89 -4.34 3.47 8.60
CA PRO A 89 -4.12 2.18 9.24
C PRO A 89 -2.97 1.41 8.58
N TYR A 90 -2.13 0.76 9.38
CA TYR A 90 -1.03 -0.06 8.87
C TYR A 90 -1.53 -1.45 8.51
N THR A 91 -0.86 -2.11 7.57
CA THR A 91 -1.22 -3.46 7.10
C THR A 91 -0.12 -4.47 7.36
N TRP A 92 1.10 -4.05 7.71
CA TRP A 92 2.24 -4.91 7.98
C TRP A 92 2.98 -4.52 9.25
N TRP A 93 3.40 -5.52 10.04
CA TRP A 93 4.30 -5.34 11.20
C TRP A 93 5.26 -6.53 11.33
N SER A 94 6.56 -6.21 11.38
CA SER A 94 7.62 -7.21 11.54
C SER A 94 7.36 -8.19 12.69
N TRP A 95 7.69 -9.46 12.45
CA TRP A 95 7.80 -10.48 13.50
C TRP A 95 8.89 -10.19 14.54
N ARG A 96 9.85 -9.31 14.22
CA ARG A 96 10.99 -9.03 15.09
C ARG A 96 10.62 -7.98 16.14
N GLY A 97 10.96 -8.28 17.39
CA GLY A 97 10.74 -7.37 18.50
C GLY A 97 9.25 -7.18 18.81
N LYS A 98 8.87 -5.96 19.19
CA LYS A 98 7.50 -5.62 19.60
C LYS A 98 6.79 -4.72 18.58
N ALA A 99 7.07 -4.92 17.29
CA ALA A 99 6.53 -4.05 16.24
C ALA A 99 5.00 -4.08 16.22
N PHE A 100 4.40 -5.25 16.37
CA PHE A 100 2.94 -5.37 16.47
C PHE A 100 2.41 -4.70 17.74
N ASP A 101 2.91 -5.06 18.92
CA ASP A 101 2.37 -4.54 20.19
C ASP A 101 2.46 -3.02 20.29
N ASN A 102 3.56 -2.45 19.76
CA ASN A 102 3.78 -1.00 19.75
C ASN A 102 3.18 -0.30 18.53
N ASP A 103 2.46 -1.01 17.67
CA ASP A 103 1.90 -0.53 16.41
C ASP A 103 2.94 0.15 15.49
N ALA A 104 4.17 -0.36 15.46
CA ALA A 104 5.24 0.07 14.56
C ALA A 104 5.09 -0.56 13.17
N GLY A 105 3.99 -0.21 12.51
CA GLY A 105 3.58 -0.78 11.24
C GLY A 105 3.91 0.07 10.02
N TRP A 106 3.65 -0.54 8.87
CA TRP A 106 3.70 0.04 7.54
C TRP A 106 2.38 -0.25 6.83
N ARG A 107 1.89 0.68 6.03
CA ARG A 107 0.80 0.47 5.08
C ARG A 107 1.41 0.22 3.72
N ILE A 108 1.48 -1.04 3.34
CA ILE A 108 2.08 -1.50 2.06
C ILE A 108 1.12 -2.35 1.24
N ASP A 109 -0.04 -2.70 1.80
CA ASP A 109 -1.12 -3.39 1.11
C ASP A 109 -2.17 -2.39 0.65
N TYR A 110 -2.56 -2.49 -0.61
CA TYR A 110 -3.48 -1.55 -1.26
C TYR A 110 -4.64 -2.28 -1.91
N GLN A 111 -5.76 -1.58 -2.05
CA GLN A 111 -6.78 -1.85 -3.06
C GLN A 111 -6.98 -0.56 -3.85
N LEU A 112 -6.32 -0.49 -5.02
CA LEU A 112 -6.49 0.61 -5.94
C LEU A 112 -7.70 0.35 -6.82
N ALA A 113 -8.61 1.33 -6.90
CA ALA A 113 -9.74 1.27 -7.80
C ALA A 113 -9.52 2.20 -9.00
N SER A 114 -9.94 1.75 -10.18
CA SER A 114 -10.06 2.64 -11.34
C SER A 114 -11.08 3.75 -11.04
N PRO A 115 -10.98 4.93 -11.70
CA PRO A 115 -11.94 6.02 -11.50
C PRO A 115 -13.41 5.59 -11.64
N ALA A 116 -13.70 4.70 -12.58
CA ALA A 116 -15.04 4.19 -12.86
C ALA A 116 -15.60 3.26 -11.77
N LEU A 117 -14.76 2.70 -10.91
CA LEU A 117 -15.14 1.84 -9.79
C LEU A 117 -15.04 2.54 -8.44
N ALA A 118 -14.15 3.54 -8.30
CA ALA A 118 -13.82 4.14 -7.01
C ALA A 118 -15.03 4.65 -6.22
N THR A 119 -16.03 5.22 -6.90
CA THR A 119 -17.25 5.74 -6.25
C THR A 119 -18.17 4.65 -5.68
N ALA A 120 -17.99 3.40 -6.09
CA ALA A 120 -18.69 2.27 -5.49
C ALA A 120 -18.06 1.81 -4.17
N GLY A 121 -16.82 2.21 -3.87
CA GLY A 121 -16.18 1.97 -2.58
C GLY A 121 -16.90 2.74 -1.48
N VAL A 122 -17.37 2.04 -0.45
CA VAL A 122 -18.14 2.66 0.65
C VAL A 122 -17.46 2.53 2.02
N ARG A 123 -16.53 1.59 2.16
CA ARG A 123 -15.79 1.35 3.41
C ARG A 123 -14.48 0.65 3.10
N ALA A 124 -13.44 0.98 3.86
CA ALA A 124 -12.22 0.19 3.96
C ALA A 124 -11.82 0.04 5.43
N GLU A 125 -11.31 -1.12 5.79
CA GLU A 125 -10.76 -1.38 7.12
C GLU A 125 -9.60 -2.37 7.05
N VAL A 126 -8.70 -2.28 8.02
CA VAL A 126 -7.67 -3.30 8.21
C VAL A 126 -8.14 -4.24 9.31
N ASP A 127 -8.32 -5.51 8.96
CA ASP A 127 -8.72 -6.57 9.88
C ASP A 127 -7.52 -7.06 10.69
N ARG A 128 -6.99 -6.15 11.51
CA ARG A 128 -5.83 -6.40 12.35
C ARG A 128 -6.22 -7.33 13.50
N ALA A 129 -5.45 -8.41 13.69
CA ALA A 129 -5.64 -9.33 14.79
C ALA A 129 -5.66 -8.62 16.17
N PRO A 130 -6.46 -9.07 17.14
CA PRO A 130 -6.55 -8.42 18.46
C PRO A 130 -5.25 -8.49 19.27
N SER A 131 -4.44 -9.53 19.07
CA SER A 131 -3.18 -9.74 19.78
C SER A 131 -2.11 -10.33 18.86
N TYR A 132 -0.85 -10.23 19.28
CA TYR A 132 0.28 -10.83 18.55
C TYR A 132 0.11 -12.35 18.39
N ALA A 133 -0.42 -13.04 19.41
CA ALA A 133 -0.58 -14.49 19.36
C ALA A 133 -1.65 -14.95 18.36
N GLU A 134 -2.63 -14.10 18.08
CA GLU A 134 -3.75 -14.38 17.17
C GLU A 134 -3.46 -13.97 15.71
N ARG A 135 -2.28 -13.40 15.45
CA ARG A 135 -1.89 -12.99 14.11
C ARG A 135 -1.55 -14.21 13.25
N TRP A 136 -2.12 -14.25 12.06
CA TRP A 136 -1.97 -15.29 11.05
C TRP A 136 -0.85 -15.00 10.04
N SER A 137 -0.42 -13.74 9.94
CA SER A 137 0.67 -13.24 9.10
C SER A 137 1.32 -12.01 9.76
N ASP A 138 2.49 -11.59 9.28
CA ASP A 138 2.99 -10.24 9.54
C ASP A 138 2.13 -9.16 8.87
N HIS A 139 1.30 -9.54 7.89
CA HIS A 139 0.27 -8.71 7.30
C HIS A 139 -1.11 -8.89 7.97
N ALA A 140 -1.96 -7.87 7.84
CA ALA A 140 -3.40 -7.92 8.13
C ALA A 140 -4.21 -7.64 6.85
N PRO A 141 -5.38 -8.28 6.65
CA PRO A 141 -6.23 -8.03 5.49
C PRO A 141 -6.62 -6.55 5.39
N LEU A 142 -6.49 -5.97 4.20
CA LEU A 142 -7.22 -4.76 3.81
C LEU A 142 -8.56 -5.18 3.19
N VAL A 143 -9.64 -4.96 3.93
CA VAL A 143 -11.01 -5.27 3.51
C VAL A 143 -11.66 -4.01 2.96
N VAL A 144 -12.22 -4.09 1.76
CA VAL A 144 -12.96 -2.98 1.12
C VAL A 144 -14.33 -3.48 0.71
N GLN A 145 -15.36 -2.69 1.03
CA GLN A 145 -16.74 -2.95 0.63
C GLN A 145 -17.12 -2.08 -0.57
N TYR A 146 -17.73 -2.70 -1.57
CA TYR A 146 -18.25 -2.03 -2.76
C TYR A 146 -19.79 -2.16 -2.83
N ALA A 147 -20.48 -1.10 -3.23
CA ALA A 147 -21.91 -1.10 -3.54
C ALA A 147 -22.11 -1.15 -5.06
N LEU A 148 -22.31 -2.35 -5.62
CA LEU A 148 -22.39 -2.62 -7.06
C LEU A 148 -23.78 -3.04 -7.53
#